data_AF-A0A922LAC9-F1
#
_entry.id   AF-A0A922LAC9-F1
#
_cell.length_a   1.000
_cell.length_b   1.000
_cell.length_c   1.000
_cell.angle_alpha   90.00
_cell.angle_beta   90.00
_cell.angle_gamma   90.00
#
_symmetry.space_group_name_H-M   'P 1'
#
loop_
_entity.id
_entity.type
_entity.pdbx_description
1 polymer ?
#
loop_
_entity_poly.entity_id
_entity_poly.type
_entity_poly.pdbx_seq_one_letter_code
_entity_poly.pdbx_strand_id
1 'polypeptide(L)'
;MAANNDDQQQQPSIPITSGRLDLIVPHLSDIRIPNTTDKIYKDECVYCFDTPNSPDGIYICMKTFLGLGRRFVPFHHAHTGSAVYLNIRRKTIPVKNDFRNDDKSKITKLAINVEGGFQTDDNKLEHQEYNSIVIMPDFVEISLDLNGSPELPDKVVMAVSGILSAESASRLAELESLENTWDGEKRSVSKHSESLIQMDNGVRIPPSGWKCQNCDMREGLWLNLTDGSIGCGRKYFDGTGGNNHAAEHYDQTKYPLVVKLGTITPNGADVYSYDEDAMVLDPNLDKHLAHFGINISDCRKTEKSMLEMEIDLNKRFDEWSIIQEDGLELKPLFGPGFTGMANLGNSCYLNSVMQMLFSIPDFIREYYRADKAIQYQKSNRIDPAGDLRTQLMRLASGLLSGEYSLFSENLNEQIGIGPQLFKNLIGRNHQEFMSKRQQDAQEFLLYVIEQIEKIHHSEQSRGRNLSTEPPGDCFKFEIEQRVECGESGKVKYTNRQESHLSLPVTDVPIQNKAEYDAYLALKQQAESNGEKLDSSHTVHPIIKLTDCVENFAAKVRIDEFYSSAVNRKTFATMTSRFRTFPDYLLIHLKKIYIE
;
A
#
# COMPACT_ATOMS: atom_id res chain seq x y z
N MET A 1 -54.46 0.15 -45.17
CA MET A 1 -55.68 0.40 -44.39
C MET A 1 -55.26 0.59 -42.95
N ALA A 2 -55.44 1.81 -42.46
CA ALA A 2 -55.15 2.19 -41.09
C ALA A 2 -56.17 1.56 -40.13
N ALA A 3 -55.71 1.17 -38.95
CA ALA A 3 -56.54 1.11 -37.76
C ALA A 3 -55.65 1.52 -36.57
N ASN A 4 -55.87 2.76 -36.13
CA ASN A 4 -55.40 3.31 -34.87
C ASN A 4 -55.93 2.47 -33.70
N ASN A 5 -55.10 2.28 -32.68
CA ASN A 5 -55.56 2.26 -31.30
C ASN A 5 -54.45 2.84 -30.43
N ASP A 6 -54.65 4.12 -30.10
CA ASP A 6 -54.01 4.82 -29.01
C ASP A 6 -54.45 4.19 -27.70
N ASP A 7 -53.52 3.60 -26.96
CA ASP A 7 -53.64 3.39 -25.51
C ASP A 7 -52.34 3.87 -24.86
N GLN A 8 -52.24 5.20 -24.71
CA GLN A 8 -51.30 5.82 -23.80
C GLN A 8 -51.70 5.46 -22.37
N GLN A 9 -51.08 4.42 -21.80
CA GLN A 9 -51.04 4.25 -20.35
C GLN A 9 -50.24 5.40 -19.75
N GLN A 10 -50.97 6.42 -19.29
CA GLN A 10 -50.45 7.46 -18.41
C GLN A 10 -49.86 6.80 -17.17
N GLN A 11 -48.53 6.81 -17.07
CA GLN A 11 -47.87 6.68 -15.78
C GLN A 11 -48.37 7.82 -14.88
N PRO A 12 -48.73 7.57 -13.61
CA PRO A 12 -49.12 8.64 -12.71
C PRO A 12 -47.92 9.57 -12.53
N SER A 13 -48.07 10.81 -12.99
CA SER A 13 -47.14 11.90 -12.72
C SER A 13 -47.05 12.09 -11.20
N ILE A 14 -45.88 11.77 -10.65
CA ILE A 14 -45.55 12.06 -9.25
C ILE A 14 -45.60 13.58 -9.09
N PRO A 15 -46.39 14.15 -8.16
CA PRO A 15 -46.44 15.58 -7.96
C PRO A 15 -45.11 16.06 -7.40
N ILE A 16 -44.38 16.87 -8.16
CA ILE A 16 -43.24 17.66 -7.68
C ILE A 16 -43.81 18.61 -6.62
N THR A 17 -43.63 18.28 -5.34
CA THR A 17 -44.21 19.01 -4.22
C THR A 17 -43.12 19.66 -3.39
N SER A 18 -43.16 21.00 -3.36
CA SER A 18 -42.46 21.89 -2.43
C SER A 18 -43.03 21.78 -0.99
N GLY A 19 -43.12 20.56 -0.44
CA GLY A 19 -43.95 20.29 0.74
C GLY A 19 -43.44 19.18 1.67
N ARG A 20 -42.12 19.02 1.84
CA ARG A 20 -41.53 18.00 2.73
C ARG A 20 -40.56 18.57 3.77
N LEU A 21 -40.52 19.90 3.92
CA LEU A 21 -39.68 20.63 4.86
C LEU A 21 -40.11 20.43 6.32
N ASP A 22 -41.41 20.25 6.54
CA ASP A 22 -42.02 19.89 7.83
C ASP A 22 -41.44 18.60 8.43
N LEU A 23 -40.92 17.70 7.59
CA LEU A 23 -40.27 16.46 8.04
C LEU A 23 -38.82 16.67 8.50
N ILE A 24 -38.14 17.74 8.06
CA ILE A 24 -36.77 18.05 8.51
C ILE A 24 -36.78 18.80 9.83
N VAL A 25 -37.74 19.73 10.01
CA VAL A 25 -37.81 20.64 11.17
C VAL A 25 -37.67 19.93 12.53
N PRO A 26 -38.34 18.79 12.79
CA PRO A 26 -38.20 18.07 14.07
C PRO A 26 -36.79 17.57 14.37
N HIS A 27 -35.95 17.41 13.35
CA HIS A 27 -34.60 16.84 13.47
C HIS A 27 -33.48 17.90 13.38
N LEU A 28 -33.83 19.19 13.27
CA LEU A 28 -32.84 20.27 13.15
C LEU A 28 -31.85 20.33 14.31
N SER A 29 -32.25 19.96 15.52
CA SER A 29 -31.35 19.91 16.69
C SER A 29 -30.25 18.85 16.54
N ASP A 30 -30.53 17.75 15.87
CA ASP A 30 -29.60 16.62 15.67
C ASP A 30 -28.62 16.83 14.52
N ILE A 31 -28.94 17.70 13.57
CA ILE A 31 -28.05 18.05 12.46
C ILE A 31 -26.85 18.83 13.01
N ARG A 32 -25.64 18.39 12.67
CA ARG A 32 -24.38 19.05 12.99
C ARG A 32 -23.76 19.66 11.74
N ILE A 33 -23.12 20.82 11.92
CA ILE A 33 -22.27 21.43 10.89
C ILE A 33 -20.85 20.91 11.13
N PRO A 34 -20.17 20.32 10.13
CA PRO A 34 -18.82 19.81 10.31
C PRO A 34 -17.83 20.88 10.77
N ASN A 35 -16.91 20.50 11.65
CA ASN A 35 -15.76 21.31 12.04
C ASN A 35 -14.44 20.66 11.58
N THR A 36 -13.30 21.33 11.84
CA THR A 36 -11.97 20.86 11.40
C THR A 36 -11.48 19.57 12.05
N THR A 37 -12.09 19.13 13.15
CA THR A 37 -11.74 17.89 13.85
C THR A 37 -12.64 16.71 13.48
N ASP A 38 -13.75 16.97 12.77
CA ASP A 38 -14.70 15.94 12.39
C ASP A 38 -14.17 15.09 11.23
N LYS A 39 -14.32 13.77 11.36
CA LYS A 39 -14.01 12.81 10.30
C LYS A 39 -15.25 12.57 9.45
N ILE A 40 -15.18 12.94 8.17
CA ILE A 40 -16.31 12.83 7.24
C ILE A 40 -16.09 11.65 6.28
N TYR A 41 -16.87 10.59 6.45
CA TYR A 41 -16.78 9.38 5.63
C TYR A 41 -17.70 9.50 4.41
N LYS A 42 -17.27 10.25 3.39
CA LYS A 42 -18.06 10.49 2.16
C LYS A 42 -17.64 9.67 0.94
N ASP A 43 -16.50 9.00 1.01
CA ASP A 43 -15.95 8.25 -0.14
C ASP A 43 -16.46 6.80 -0.18
N GLU A 44 -16.72 6.21 0.99
CA GLU A 44 -16.99 4.79 1.11
C GLU A 44 -17.77 4.46 2.39
N CYS A 45 -18.65 3.46 2.31
CA CYS A 45 -19.43 2.98 3.45
C CYS A 45 -18.52 2.36 4.54
N VAL A 46 -18.82 2.63 5.81
CA VAL A 46 -18.04 2.07 6.93
C VAL A 46 -18.33 0.58 7.22
N TYR A 47 -19.38 0.01 6.63
CA TYR A 47 -19.80 -1.40 6.79
C TYR A 47 -19.68 -2.26 5.52
N CYS A 48 -19.55 -1.65 4.33
CA CYS A 48 -19.38 -2.36 3.05
C CYS A 48 -18.55 -1.51 2.07
N PHE A 49 -18.40 -1.93 0.82
CA PHE A 49 -17.60 -1.19 -0.19
C PHE A 49 -18.50 -0.36 -1.14
N ASP A 50 -19.68 0.05 -0.68
CA ASP A 50 -20.54 0.96 -1.44
C ASP A 50 -19.91 2.37 -1.41
N THR A 51 -19.88 3.04 -2.56
CA THR A 51 -19.28 4.35 -2.79
C THR A 51 -20.30 5.30 -3.41
N PRO A 52 -20.02 6.60 -3.62
CA PRO A 52 -20.86 7.48 -4.43
C PRO A 52 -21.18 6.92 -5.82
N ASN A 53 -20.31 6.08 -6.40
CA ASN A 53 -20.51 5.48 -7.72
C ASN A 53 -21.42 4.23 -7.70
N SER A 54 -21.77 3.73 -6.51
CA SER A 54 -22.71 2.61 -6.38
C SER A 54 -24.13 3.02 -6.79
N PRO A 55 -25.02 2.08 -7.18
CA PRO A 55 -26.35 2.41 -7.70
C PRO A 55 -27.19 3.32 -6.79
N ASP A 56 -27.11 3.12 -5.47
CA ASP A 56 -27.84 3.91 -4.47
C ASP A 56 -27.02 5.10 -3.91
N GLY A 57 -25.77 5.26 -4.35
CA GLY A 57 -24.80 6.18 -3.76
C GLY A 57 -24.45 5.84 -2.31
N ILE A 58 -23.99 6.85 -1.58
CA ILE A 58 -23.64 6.76 -0.16
C ILE A 58 -24.48 7.74 0.67
N TYR A 59 -24.87 7.33 1.88
CA TYR A 59 -25.72 8.10 2.79
C TYR A 59 -24.89 8.56 3.99
N ILE A 60 -24.60 9.84 4.06
CA ILE A 60 -23.80 10.45 5.12
C ILE A 60 -24.74 10.92 6.22
N CYS A 61 -24.61 10.36 7.42
CA CYS A 61 -25.40 10.82 8.55
C CYS A 61 -25.04 12.26 8.91
N MET A 62 -26.01 13.18 8.92
CA MET A 62 -25.76 14.59 9.22
C MET A 62 -25.52 14.88 10.72
N LYS A 63 -25.53 13.84 11.57
CA LYS A 63 -25.21 13.89 13.01
C LYS A 63 -23.83 13.31 13.31
N THR A 64 -23.47 12.17 12.71
CA THR A 64 -22.23 11.43 13.01
C THR A 64 -21.17 11.54 11.92
N PHE A 65 -21.55 11.99 10.71
CA PHE A 65 -20.71 12.05 9.51
C PHE A 65 -20.18 10.69 9.01
N LEU A 66 -20.78 9.60 9.48
CA LEU A 66 -20.55 8.25 8.95
C LEU A 66 -21.26 8.08 7.60
N GLY A 67 -20.53 7.55 6.61
CA GLY A 67 -21.05 7.13 5.32
C GLY A 67 -21.56 5.70 5.37
N LEU A 68 -22.76 5.49 4.84
CA LEU A 68 -23.48 4.23 4.90
C LEU A 68 -24.00 3.87 3.50
N GLY A 69 -23.84 2.63 3.10
CA GLY A 69 -24.59 2.07 1.98
C GLY A 69 -26.07 1.95 2.35
N ARG A 70 -26.97 2.02 1.36
CA ARG A 70 -28.43 2.08 1.57
C ARG A 70 -28.95 1.06 2.58
N ARG A 71 -28.45 -0.19 2.50
CA ARG A 71 -28.85 -1.31 3.36
C ARG A 71 -28.51 -1.13 4.85
N PHE A 72 -27.53 -0.28 5.19
CA PHE A 72 -27.09 -0.05 6.57
C PHE A 72 -27.72 1.19 7.21
N VAL A 73 -28.41 2.03 6.44
CA VAL A 73 -29.10 3.21 6.95
C VAL A 73 -30.19 2.86 7.99
N PRO A 74 -31.07 1.86 7.78
CA PRO A 74 -32.08 1.48 8.78
C PRO A 74 -31.46 0.98 10.08
N PHE A 75 -30.38 0.19 9.98
CA PHE A 75 -29.62 -0.30 11.12
C PHE A 75 -29.02 0.86 11.93
N HIS A 76 -28.34 1.79 11.26
CA HIS A 76 -27.77 2.97 11.92
C HIS A 76 -28.84 3.87 12.55
N HIS A 77 -29.97 4.09 11.86
CA HIS A 77 -31.10 4.85 12.39
C HIS A 77 -31.65 4.21 13.66
N ALA A 78 -31.93 2.91 13.65
CA ALA A 78 -32.45 2.19 14.80
C ALA A 78 -31.48 2.22 16.00
N HIS A 79 -30.17 2.19 15.74
CA HIS A 79 -29.15 2.15 16.80
C HIS A 79 -28.83 3.53 17.39
N THR A 80 -28.89 4.60 16.58
CA THR A 80 -28.43 5.94 16.99
C THR A 80 -29.56 6.96 17.15
N GLY A 81 -30.77 6.64 16.66
CA GLY A 81 -31.88 7.58 16.53
C GLY A 81 -31.69 8.61 15.40
N SER A 82 -30.59 8.55 14.64
CA SER A 82 -30.30 9.55 13.59
C SER A 82 -31.27 9.41 12.42
N ALA A 83 -31.99 10.49 12.09
CA ALA A 83 -33.04 10.45 11.08
C ALA A 83 -32.68 11.12 9.74
N VAL A 84 -31.70 12.02 9.70
CA VAL A 84 -31.39 12.84 8.51
C VAL A 84 -30.03 12.49 7.92
N TYR A 85 -30.00 12.22 6.62
CA TYR A 85 -28.82 11.80 5.87
C TYR A 85 -28.67 12.60 4.59
N LEU A 86 -27.44 12.90 4.18
CA LEU A 86 -27.11 13.42 2.85
C LEU A 86 -26.75 12.24 1.93
N ASN A 87 -27.51 11.99 0.88
CA ASN A 87 -27.17 11.03 -0.16
C ASN A 87 -26.33 11.71 -1.24
N ILE A 88 -25.15 11.15 -1.52
CA ILE A 88 -24.27 11.54 -2.63
C ILE A 88 -24.25 10.39 -3.63
N ARG A 89 -24.67 10.66 -4.87
CA ARG A 89 -24.64 9.69 -5.97
C ARG A 89 -23.92 10.28 -7.17
N ARG A 90 -22.99 9.52 -7.75
CA ARG A 90 -22.23 9.91 -8.93
C ARG A 90 -22.56 8.99 -10.08
N LYS A 91 -22.88 9.59 -11.22
CA LYS A 91 -23.05 8.88 -12.49
C LYS A 91 -21.93 9.27 -13.43
N THR A 92 -21.20 8.27 -13.87
CA THR A 92 -20.20 8.41 -14.93
C THR A 92 -20.89 8.70 -16.26
N ILE A 93 -20.51 9.79 -16.92
CA ILE A 93 -20.97 10.13 -18.27
C ILE A 93 -19.78 9.92 -19.22
N PRO A 94 -19.96 9.16 -20.31
CA PRO A 94 -18.92 9.02 -21.32
C PRO A 94 -18.71 10.37 -22.03
N VAL A 95 -17.49 10.90 -21.97
CA VAL A 95 -17.12 12.10 -22.71
C VAL A 95 -17.07 11.76 -24.20
N LYS A 96 -17.76 12.55 -25.03
CA LYS A 96 -17.58 12.52 -26.48
C LYS A 96 -16.18 13.07 -26.78
N ASN A 97 -15.22 12.18 -27.02
CA ASN A 97 -13.88 12.57 -27.44
C ASN A 97 -13.92 13.09 -28.89
N ASP A 98 -13.91 14.41 -29.06
CA ASP A 98 -13.23 15.03 -30.19
C ASP A 98 -11.82 15.44 -29.73
N PHE A 99 -10.84 15.16 -30.59
CA PHE A 99 -9.40 15.49 -30.54
C PHE A 99 -8.43 14.41 -30.03
N ARG A 100 -7.73 13.86 -31.03
CA ARG A 100 -6.40 13.25 -30.96
C ARG A 100 -5.39 14.23 -30.34
N ASN A 101 -4.70 13.81 -29.28
CA ASN A 101 -3.31 14.18 -29.05
C ASN A 101 -2.67 13.14 -28.13
N ASP A 102 -1.84 12.28 -28.71
CA ASP A 102 -0.93 11.39 -28.00
C ASP A 102 0.23 12.22 -27.45
N ASP A 103 0.18 12.58 -26.17
CA ASP A 103 1.37 12.99 -25.42
C ASP A 103 1.54 12.01 -24.24
N LYS A 104 2.36 10.98 -24.45
CA LYS A 104 2.82 10.05 -23.41
C LYS A 104 3.72 10.80 -22.43
N SER A 105 3.13 11.34 -21.36
CA SER A 105 3.89 11.90 -20.25
C SER A 105 4.74 10.82 -19.56
N LYS A 106 5.99 11.15 -19.22
CA LYS A 106 6.92 10.24 -18.52
C LYS A 106 6.42 9.98 -17.09
N ILE A 107 6.31 8.70 -16.72
CA ILE A 107 5.99 8.23 -15.36
C ILE A 107 7.13 8.59 -14.40
N THR A 108 6.81 9.31 -13.33
CA THR A 108 7.70 9.79 -12.24
C THR A 108 7.32 9.30 -10.83
N LYS A 109 6.31 8.42 -10.67
CA LYS A 109 5.88 7.78 -9.41
C LYS A 109 5.34 6.35 -9.62
N LEU A 110 5.56 5.46 -8.66
CA LEU A 110 5.02 4.08 -8.61
C LEU A 110 3.64 4.02 -7.94
N ALA A 111 2.67 4.73 -8.50
CA ALA A 111 1.28 4.65 -8.04
C ALA A 111 0.34 4.88 -9.22
N ILE A 112 -0.84 4.27 -9.21
CA ILE A 112 -1.84 4.42 -10.27
C ILE A 112 -2.69 5.66 -9.95
N ASN A 113 -2.96 6.51 -10.94
CA ASN A 113 -3.82 7.71 -10.82
C ASN A 113 -3.33 8.79 -9.83
N VAL A 114 -2.02 8.89 -9.63
CA VAL A 114 -1.39 10.06 -8.97
C VAL A 114 -0.65 10.92 -9.98
N GLU A 115 -0.46 12.20 -9.68
CA GLU A 115 0.33 13.10 -10.52
C GLU A 115 1.79 12.61 -10.59
N GLY A 116 2.21 12.15 -11.79
CA GLY A 116 3.46 11.45 -12.02
C GLY A 116 3.38 9.91 -12.00
N GLY A 117 2.25 9.32 -11.64
CA GLY A 117 2.02 7.89 -11.55
C GLY A 117 1.88 7.14 -12.89
N PHE A 118 1.66 5.82 -12.83
CA PHE A 118 1.07 5.09 -13.95
C PHE A 118 -0.35 5.63 -14.17
N GLN A 119 -0.58 6.25 -15.32
CA GLN A 119 -1.91 6.66 -15.73
C GLN A 119 -2.55 5.44 -16.40
N THR A 120 -3.63 4.90 -15.84
CA THR A 120 -4.54 4.08 -16.64
C THR A 120 -5.17 5.02 -17.67
N ASP A 121 -5.37 4.56 -18.91
CA ASP A 121 -6.12 5.30 -19.94
C ASP A 121 -7.62 5.37 -19.54
N ASP A 122 -7.91 5.96 -18.38
CA ASP A 122 -9.23 6.43 -18.05
C ASP A 122 -9.43 7.67 -18.94
N ASN A 123 -10.02 7.43 -20.12
CA ASN A 123 -10.76 8.45 -20.86
C ASN A 123 -11.40 9.39 -19.83
N LYS A 124 -11.00 10.66 -19.75
CA LYS A 124 -11.49 11.61 -18.72
C LYS A 124 -13.00 11.44 -18.56
N LEU A 125 -13.41 10.73 -17.52
CA LEU A 125 -14.81 10.43 -17.27
C LEU A 125 -15.37 11.64 -16.53
N GLU A 126 -16.30 12.37 -17.16
CA GLU A 126 -17.04 13.40 -16.43
C GLU A 126 -18.07 12.72 -15.52
N HIS A 127 -18.02 13.03 -14.23
CA HIS A 127 -18.98 12.54 -13.25
C HIS A 127 -20.03 13.62 -12.98
N GLN A 128 -21.30 13.28 -13.19
CA GLN A 128 -22.39 14.10 -12.69
C GLN A 128 -22.76 13.64 -11.29
N GLU A 129 -22.66 14.55 -10.32
CA GLU A 129 -23.05 14.30 -8.93
C GLU A 129 -24.50 14.76 -8.70
N TYR A 130 -25.29 13.91 -8.08
CA TYR A 130 -26.66 14.15 -7.67
C TYR A 130 -26.73 14.05 -6.15
N ASN A 131 -27.21 15.10 -5.51
CA ASN A 131 -27.25 15.20 -4.06
C ASN A 131 -28.69 15.32 -3.56
N SER A 132 -29.03 14.57 -2.51
CA SER A 132 -30.37 14.62 -1.92
C SER A 132 -30.33 14.47 -0.40
N ILE A 133 -31.31 15.04 0.30
CA ILE A 133 -31.52 14.82 1.72
C ILE A 133 -32.52 13.67 1.88
N VAL A 134 -32.17 12.70 2.71
CA VAL A 134 -32.99 11.51 2.98
C VAL A 134 -33.39 11.49 4.45
N ILE A 135 -34.69 11.30 4.70
CA ILE A 135 -35.29 11.28 6.04
C ILE A 135 -35.84 9.89 6.35
N MET A 136 -35.39 9.33 7.47
CA MET A 136 -35.80 8.02 8.01
C MET A 136 -37.00 8.16 8.96
N PRO A 137 -37.84 7.11 9.14
CA PRO A 137 -37.66 5.74 8.66
C PRO A 137 -38.13 5.48 7.22
N ASP A 138 -38.91 6.40 6.64
CA ASP A 138 -39.64 6.15 5.39
C ASP A 138 -38.81 6.38 4.11
N PHE A 139 -37.51 6.69 4.22
CA PHE A 139 -36.64 7.04 3.09
C PHE A 139 -37.20 8.18 2.22
N VAL A 140 -37.74 9.22 2.86
CA VAL A 140 -38.22 10.40 2.14
C VAL A 140 -37.04 11.15 1.54
N GLU A 141 -37.01 11.26 0.22
CA GLU A 141 -35.93 11.94 -0.52
C GLU A 141 -36.33 13.36 -0.94
N ILE A 142 -35.44 14.32 -0.72
CA ILE A 142 -35.55 15.73 -1.10
C ILE A 142 -34.33 16.06 -1.96
N SER A 143 -34.51 16.15 -3.28
CA SER A 143 -33.44 16.46 -4.23
C SER A 143 -32.90 17.89 -4.04
N LEU A 144 -31.59 18.05 -4.20
CA LEU A 144 -30.87 19.33 -4.13
C LEU A 144 -30.47 19.86 -5.53
N ASP A 145 -30.84 19.15 -6.59
CA ASP A 145 -30.38 19.47 -7.95
C ASP A 145 -31.11 20.69 -8.53
N LEU A 146 -30.30 21.61 -9.06
CA LEU A 146 -30.66 22.96 -9.52
C LEU A 146 -31.73 22.95 -10.62
N ASN A 147 -32.99 23.17 -10.25
CA ASN A 147 -34.01 23.89 -11.04
C ASN A 147 -35.21 24.36 -10.20
N GLY A 148 -35.07 24.36 -8.87
CA GLY A 148 -36.12 24.76 -7.93
C GLY A 148 -35.71 24.45 -6.50
N SER A 149 -34.55 24.95 -6.07
CA SER A 149 -33.96 24.70 -4.75
C SER A 149 -35.04 24.86 -3.67
N PRO A 150 -35.40 23.81 -2.91
CA PRO A 150 -36.31 23.97 -1.79
C PRO A 150 -35.71 24.97 -0.79
N GLU A 151 -36.54 25.82 -0.18
CA GLU A 151 -36.12 26.72 0.91
C GLU A 151 -35.75 25.89 2.14
N LEU A 152 -34.51 25.36 2.15
CA LEU A 152 -33.96 24.60 3.25
C LEU A 152 -33.56 25.54 4.40
N PRO A 153 -33.72 25.14 5.67
CA PRO A 153 -33.23 25.92 6.79
C PRO A 153 -31.72 26.14 6.69
N ASP A 154 -31.23 27.34 7.05
CA ASP A 154 -29.81 27.73 6.93
C ASP A 154 -28.85 26.70 7.52
N LYS A 155 -29.22 26.13 8.69
CA LYS A 155 -28.41 25.10 9.36
C LYS A 155 -28.20 23.86 8.48
N VAL A 156 -29.21 23.47 7.71
CA VAL A 156 -29.15 22.32 6.78
C VAL A 156 -28.26 22.66 5.59
N VAL A 157 -28.42 23.86 5.01
CA VAL A 157 -27.59 24.34 3.90
C VAL A 157 -26.11 24.40 4.31
N MET A 158 -25.81 24.96 5.48
CA MET A 158 -24.46 25.02 6.03
C MET A 158 -23.87 23.63 6.28
N ALA A 159 -24.67 22.69 6.83
CA ALA A 159 -24.22 21.32 7.06
C ALA A 159 -23.91 20.59 5.75
N VAL A 160 -24.79 20.68 4.74
CA VAL A 160 -24.57 20.07 3.42
C VAL A 160 -23.32 20.66 2.75
N SER A 161 -23.22 21.98 2.70
CA SER A 161 -22.05 22.66 2.13
C SER A 161 -20.75 22.26 2.84
N GLY A 162 -20.77 22.21 4.18
CA GLY A 162 -19.65 21.73 4.99
C GLY A 162 -19.24 20.29 4.69
N ILE A 163 -20.18 19.37 4.54
CA ILE A 163 -19.89 17.96 4.21
C ILE A 163 -19.30 17.84 2.80
N LEU A 164 -19.88 18.53 1.81
CA LEU A 164 -19.45 18.46 0.42
C LEU A 164 -18.05 19.07 0.22
N SER A 165 -17.73 20.17 0.91
CA SER A 165 -16.46 20.89 0.79
C SER A 165 -15.31 20.33 1.62
N ALA A 166 -15.59 19.68 2.75
CA ALA A 166 -14.55 19.18 3.66
C ALA A 166 -13.73 18.03 3.06
N GLU A 167 -12.48 17.90 3.47
CA GLU A 167 -11.67 16.73 3.12
C GLU A 167 -12.24 15.46 3.78
N SER A 168 -12.21 14.34 3.06
CA SER A 168 -12.75 13.08 3.59
C SER A 168 -11.85 12.47 4.66
N ALA A 169 -12.41 11.62 5.51
CA ALA A 169 -11.66 10.88 6.52
C ALA A 169 -10.55 10.00 5.92
N SER A 170 -10.83 9.38 4.77
CA SER A 170 -9.85 8.56 4.03
C SER A 170 -8.72 9.42 3.48
N ARG A 171 -9.03 10.61 2.94
CA ARG A 171 -8.05 11.55 2.40
C ARG A 171 -7.19 12.18 3.49
N LEU A 172 -7.78 12.53 4.63
CA LEU A 172 -7.05 13.02 5.80
C LEU A 172 -6.11 11.94 6.36
N ALA A 173 -6.58 10.70 6.49
CA ALA A 173 -5.73 9.58 6.92
C ALA A 173 -4.62 9.29 5.90
N GLU A 174 -4.89 9.49 4.61
CA GLU A 174 -3.85 9.42 3.59
C GLU A 174 -2.82 10.54 3.76
N LEU A 175 -3.24 11.79 3.96
CA LEU A 175 -2.35 12.91 4.24
C LEU A 175 -1.51 12.68 5.50
N GLU A 176 -2.12 12.21 6.59
CA GLU A 176 -1.44 11.84 7.84
C GLU A 176 -0.47 10.66 7.61
N SER A 177 -0.86 9.66 6.82
CA SER A 177 0.05 8.60 6.42
C SER A 177 1.23 9.20 5.67
N LEU A 178 1.01 10.11 4.71
CA LEU A 178 2.08 10.77 3.96
C LEU A 178 2.98 11.64 4.86
N GLU A 179 2.43 12.27 5.89
CA GLU A 179 3.19 12.99 6.92
C GLU A 179 4.08 12.05 7.74
N ASN A 180 3.62 10.83 8.03
CA ASN A 180 4.37 9.80 8.76
C ASN A 180 5.15 8.81 7.85
N THR A 181 4.97 8.87 6.52
CA THR A 181 5.62 8.04 5.49
C THR A 181 6.84 8.77 4.92
N TRP A 182 7.58 9.51 5.75
CA TRP A 182 8.84 10.11 5.31
C TRP A 182 9.94 9.01 5.17
N ASP A 183 9.80 8.08 4.20
CA ASP A 183 10.81 7.86 3.12
C ASP A 183 10.06 8.05 1.81
N GLY A 184 10.07 9.29 1.39
CA GLY A 184 9.56 9.75 0.11
C GLY A 184 9.72 11.26 0.07
N GLU A 185 10.85 11.71 0.64
CA GLU A 185 11.36 13.06 0.85
C GLU A 185 10.43 14.19 0.36
N LYS A 186 9.63 14.74 1.28
CA LYS A 186 9.66 16.21 1.34
C LYS A 186 11.05 16.52 1.89
N ARG A 187 12.03 16.61 1.00
CA ARG A 187 13.42 16.92 1.32
C ARG A 187 13.44 18.00 2.39
N SER A 188 14.04 17.72 3.54
CA SER A 188 14.23 18.75 4.55
C SER A 188 15.22 19.77 3.99
N VAL A 189 15.03 21.04 4.32
CA VAL A 189 16.05 22.04 4.06
C VAL A 189 17.32 21.61 4.78
N SER A 190 18.44 21.49 4.06
CA SER A 190 19.69 21.06 4.67
C SER A 190 20.07 22.00 5.79
N LYS A 191 20.55 21.45 6.91
CA LYS A 191 21.14 22.28 7.98
C LYS A 191 22.35 23.09 7.50
N HIS A 192 22.92 22.75 6.34
CA HIS A 192 24.07 23.42 5.74
C HIS A 192 23.71 24.48 4.70
N SER A 193 22.47 24.55 4.21
CA SER A 193 22.13 25.42 3.06
C SER A 193 22.22 26.93 3.34
N GLU A 194 22.10 27.35 4.60
CA GLU A 194 22.25 28.76 4.98
C GLU A 194 23.69 29.13 5.35
N SER A 195 24.45 28.17 5.89
CA SER A 195 25.82 28.37 6.39
C SER A 195 26.88 27.81 5.45
N LEU A 196 26.53 27.42 4.23
CA LEU A 196 27.45 26.81 3.28
C LEU A 196 28.51 27.83 2.88
N ILE A 197 29.78 27.52 3.16
CA ILE A 197 30.91 28.35 2.76
C ILE A 197 31.36 27.87 1.38
N GLN A 198 31.32 28.76 0.39
CA GLN A 198 31.87 28.49 -0.95
C GLN A 198 33.26 29.09 -1.09
N MET A 199 34.21 28.29 -1.58
CA MET A 199 35.60 28.69 -1.75
C MET A 199 35.77 29.57 -2.98
N ASP A 200 36.48 30.69 -2.85
CA ASP A 200 36.89 31.52 -3.99
C ASP A 200 38.19 30.97 -4.58
N ASN A 201 38.09 29.83 -5.27
CA ASN A 201 39.20 29.12 -5.89
C ASN A 201 39.25 29.29 -7.42
N GLY A 202 38.45 30.21 -7.97
CA GLY A 202 38.41 30.53 -9.40
C GLY A 202 37.78 29.45 -10.29
N VAL A 203 37.18 28.40 -9.73
CA VAL A 203 36.56 27.31 -10.49
C VAL A 203 35.31 27.83 -11.23
N ARG A 204 35.18 27.45 -12.50
CA ARG A 204 33.99 27.68 -13.33
C ARG A 204 33.59 26.38 -14.01
N ILE A 205 32.32 26.02 -13.89
CA ILE A 205 31.80 24.75 -14.38
C ILE A 205 31.19 24.97 -15.77
N PRO A 206 31.66 24.26 -16.82
CA PRO A 206 31.08 24.37 -18.15
C PRO A 206 29.64 23.83 -18.17
N PRO A 207 28.80 24.22 -19.13
CA PRO A 207 27.38 23.81 -19.19
C PRO A 207 27.18 22.34 -19.60
N SER A 208 28.21 21.66 -20.11
CA SER A 208 28.17 20.24 -20.48
C SER A 208 29.59 19.67 -20.61
N GLY A 209 29.70 18.36 -20.87
CA GLY A 209 30.98 17.69 -21.11
C GLY A 209 31.78 17.35 -19.85
N TRP A 210 31.09 17.28 -18.70
CA TRP A 210 31.70 16.97 -17.42
C TRP A 210 32.33 15.57 -17.40
N LYS A 211 33.35 15.43 -16.57
CA LYS A 211 34.06 14.18 -16.31
C LYS A 211 34.44 14.15 -14.84
N CYS A 212 34.35 12.98 -14.21
CA CYS A 212 34.88 12.79 -12.87
C CYS A 212 36.37 13.17 -12.84
N GLN A 213 36.80 13.87 -11.79
CA GLN A 213 38.21 14.29 -11.66
C GLN A 213 39.16 13.13 -11.35
N ASN A 214 38.62 12.01 -10.85
CA ASN A 214 39.40 10.86 -10.36
C ASN A 214 39.27 9.61 -11.26
N CYS A 215 38.35 9.58 -12.22
CA CYS A 215 38.18 8.45 -13.14
C CYS A 215 37.58 8.87 -14.50
N ASP A 216 37.32 7.90 -15.37
CA ASP A 216 36.83 8.15 -16.73
C ASP A 216 35.30 8.33 -16.86
N MET A 217 34.56 8.30 -15.75
CA MET A 217 33.11 8.46 -15.76
C MET A 217 32.66 9.85 -16.24
N ARG A 218 31.59 9.86 -17.03
CA ARG A 218 31.00 11.07 -17.63
C ARG A 218 29.52 11.28 -17.27
N GLU A 219 28.91 10.31 -16.59
CA GLU A 219 27.50 10.29 -16.18
C GLU A 219 27.41 9.99 -14.68
N GLY A 220 26.29 10.35 -14.04
CA GLY A 220 26.12 10.12 -12.60
C GLY A 220 27.09 10.92 -11.74
N LEU A 221 27.39 12.15 -12.20
CA LEU A 221 28.38 13.04 -11.61
C LEU A 221 27.72 13.99 -10.60
N TRP A 222 28.44 14.26 -9.53
CA TRP A 222 28.03 15.13 -8.43
C TRP A 222 29.03 16.27 -8.29
N LEU A 223 28.52 17.50 -8.32
CA LEU A 223 29.29 18.72 -8.12
C LEU A 223 29.23 19.11 -6.64
N ASN A 224 30.37 19.29 -5.99
CA ASN A 224 30.41 19.79 -4.62
C ASN A 224 30.18 21.30 -4.57
N LEU A 225 29.21 21.73 -3.75
CA LEU A 225 28.80 23.13 -3.69
C LEU A 225 29.77 24.01 -2.89
N THR A 226 30.74 23.44 -2.17
CA THR A 226 31.78 24.19 -1.44
C THR A 226 32.95 24.58 -2.34
N ASP A 227 33.53 23.64 -3.09
CA ASP A 227 34.80 23.84 -3.82
C ASP A 227 34.71 23.61 -5.34
N GLY A 228 33.57 23.14 -5.84
CA GLY A 228 33.35 22.89 -7.26
C GLY A 228 34.01 21.61 -7.78
N SER A 229 34.41 20.68 -6.90
CA SER A 229 34.91 19.37 -7.33
C SER A 229 33.81 18.54 -7.98
N ILE A 230 34.17 17.73 -8.99
CA ILE A 230 33.23 16.83 -9.68
C ILE A 230 33.64 15.37 -9.46
N GLY A 231 32.84 14.65 -8.67
CA GLY A 231 33.02 13.24 -8.35
C GLY A 231 31.90 12.37 -8.93
N CYS A 232 32.19 11.10 -9.23
CA CYS A 232 31.14 10.14 -9.58
C CYS A 232 30.43 9.62 -8.31
N GLY A 233 29.16 9.20 -8.48
CA GLY A 233 28.31 8.70 -7.39
C GLY A 233 28.77 7.40 -6.71
N ARG A 234 27.92 6.87 -5.82
CA ARG A 234 28.22 5.67 -5.03
C ARG A 234 28.26 4.40 -5.89
N LYS A 235 29.11 3.45 -5.49
CA LYS A 235 29.19 2.09 -6.06
C LYS A 235 28.18 1.19 -5.37
N TYR A 236 27.30 0.56 -6.13
CA TYR A 236 26.33 -0.41 -5.61
C TYR A 236 26.92 -1.83 -5.59
N PHE A 237 26.33 -2.70 -4.76
CA PHE A 237 26.76 -4.10 -4.58
C PHE A 237 26.59 -4.94 -5.85
N ASP A 238 25.69 -4.54 -6.74
CA ASP A 238 25.42 -5.17 -8.04
C ASP A 238 26.38 -4.70 -9.15
N GLY A 239 27.44 -3.97 -8.80
CA GLY A 239 28.43 -3.45 -9.75
C GLY A 239 28.00 -2.19 -10.49
N THR A 240 26.74 -1.74 -10.35
CA THR A 240 26.24 -0.52 -10.98
C THR A 240 26.54 0.74 -10.15
N GLY A 241 26.31 1.93 -10.71
CA GLY A 241 26.55 3.21 -10.04
C GLY A 241 27.89 3.84 -10.41
N GLY A 242 28.44 4.65 -9.49
CA GLY A 242 29.74 5.30 -9.64
C GLY A 242 30.87 4.59 -8.90
N ASN A 243 32.04 5.21 -8.81
CA ASN A 243 33.23 4.69 -8.11
C ASN A 243 33.46 5.35 -6.74
N ASN A 244 32.42 5.87 -6.07
CA ASN A 244 32.48 6.52 -4.74
C ASN A 244 33.28 7.84 -4.64
N HIS A 245 33.90 8.35 -5.70
CA HIS A 245 34.78 9.53 -5.61
C HIS A 245 34.13 10.79 -5.02
N ALA A 246 32.82 11.01 -5.20
CA ALA A 246 32.14 12.15 -4.54
C ALA A 246 32.02 11.96 -3.01
N ALA A 247 31.82 10.72 -2.54
CA ALA A 247 31.78 10.39 -1.13
C ALA A 247 33.18 10.42 -0.50
N GLU A 248 34.18 9.89 -1.20
CA GLU A 248 35.58 9.95 -0.78
C GLU A 248 36.08 11.40 -0.66
N HIS A 249 35.64 12.28 -1.57
CA HIS A 249 35.92 13.72 -1.49
C HIS A 249 35.33 14.34 -0.22
N TYR A 250 34.08 14.01 0.12
CA TYR A 250 33.50 14.42 1.40
C TYR A 250 34.27 13.86 2.59
N ASP A 251 34.75 12.62 2.55
CA ASP A 251 35.51 12.06 3.66
C ASP A 251 36.82 12.79 3.94
N GLN A 252 37.46 13.32 2.89
CA GLN A 252 38.69 14.09 2.99
C GLN A 252 38.49 15.55 3.39
N THR A 253 37.41 16.17 2.91
CA THR A 253 37.20 17.63 3.01
C THR A 253 36.13 18.04 4.03
N LYS A 254 35.18 17.14 4.28
CA LYS A 254 33.93 17.38 5.03
C LYS A 254 33.05 18.46 4.43
N TYR A 255 33.12 18.65 3.11
CA TYR A 255 32.23 19.56 2.37
C TYR A 255 30.87 18.90 2.10
N PRO A 256 29.79 19.34 2.76
CA PRO A 256 28.64 18.48 3.00
C PRO A 256 27.69 18.33 1.81
N LEU A 257 27.56 19.37 0.97
CA LEU A 257 26.52 19.43 -0.06
C LEU A 257 27.06 19.18 -1.45
N VAL A 258 26.40 18.28 -2.17
CA VAL A 258 26.64 18.01 -3.59
C VAL A 258 25.35 18.09 -4.39
N VAL A 259 25.43 18.54 -5.64
CA VAL A 259 24.32 18.58 -6.59
C VAL A 259 24.58 17.64 -7.76
N LYS A 260 23.59 16.86 -8.18
CA LYS A 260 23.73 15.93 -9.30
C LYS A 260 23.71 16.68 -10.63
N LEU A 261 24.85 16.66 -11.33
CA LEU A 261 24.96 17.24 -12.66
C LEU A 261 24.01 16.52 -13.62
N GLY A 262 23.36 17.29 -14.49
CA GLY A 262 22.33 16.78 -15.40
C GLY A 262 20.90 16.72 -14.83
N THR A 263 20.70 16.93 -13.52
CA THR A 263 19.35 17.06 -12.93
C THR A 263 18.89 18.51 -12.72
N ILE A 264 19.77 19.47 -12.99
CA ILE A 264 19.54 20.90 -12.75
C ILE A 264 18.52 21.46 -13.76
N THR A 265 17.46 22.09 -13.25
CA THR A 265 16.39 22.74 -14.01
C THR A 265 15.99 24.07 -13.35
N PRO A 266 15.23 24.94 -14.04
CA PRO A 266 14.71 26.18 -13.44
C PRO A 266 13.83 25.94 -12.20
N ASN A 267 13.28 24.72 -12.05
CA ASN A 267 12.42 24.34 -10.94
C ASN A 267 13.19 23.66 -9.78
N GLY A 268 14.51 23.47 -9.90
CA GLY A 268 15.36 22.84 -8.88
C GLY A 268 16.30 21.75 -9.43
N ALA A 269 17.01 21.07 -8.53
CA ALA A 269 17.93 19.97 -8.84
C ALA A 269 17.93 18.91 -7.72
N ASP A 270 18.58 17.77 -7.96
CA ASP A 270 18.85 16.76 -6.95
C ASP A 270 20.08 17.17 -6.12
N VAL A 271 19.86 17.52 -4.85
CA VAL A 271 20.93 17.88 -3.89
C VAL A 271 21.02 16.80 -2.82
N TYR A 272 22.23 16.34 -2.54
CA TYR A 272 22.53 15.35 -1.51
C TYR A 272 23.42 15.96 -0.43
N SER A 273 23.14 15.63 0.83
CA SER A 273 23.97 15.99 1.96
C SER A 273 24.66 14.75 2.50
N TYR A 274 25.99 14.70 2.40
CA TYR A 274 26.77 13.59 2.96
C TYR A 274 26.75 13.56 4.49
N ASP A 275 26.61 14.73 5.12
CA ASP A 275 26.59 14.86 6.57
C ASP A 275 25.22 14.50 7.18
N GLU A 276 24.15 14.62 6.40
CA GLU A 276 22.79 14.22 6.79
C GLU A 276 22.41 12.84 6.20
N ASP A 277 23.28 12.27 5.37
CA ASP A 277 23.13 11.03 4.60
C ASP A 277 21.75 10.91 3.91
N ALA A 278 21.29 12.02 3.31
CA ALA A 278 19.95 12.14 2.71
C ALA A 278 19.93 13.15 1.56
N MET A 279 18.91 13.11 0.69
CA MET A 279 18.66 14.21 -0.23
C MET A 279 17.97 15.36 0.51
N VAL A 280 18.35 16.57 0.15
CA VAL A 280 17.99 17.79 0.88
C VAL A 280 17.50 18.88 -0.06
N LEU A 281 16.75 19.85 0.48
CA LEU A 281 16.50 21.10 -0.22
C LEU A 281 17.61 22.08 0.11
N ASP A 282 18.02 22.81 -0.90
CA ASP A 282 18.85 23.98 -0.77
C ASP A 282 18.06 25.19 -1.31
N PRO A 283 17.42 25.98 -0.43
CA PRO A 283 16.68 27.18 -0.83
C PRO A 283 17.56 28.24 -1.50
N ASN A 284 18.88 28.17 -1.34
CA ASN A 284 19.86 29.09 -1.94
C ASN A 284 20.62 28.44 -3.11
N LEU A 285 20.11 27.34 -3.68
CA LEU A 285 20.78 26.60 -4.73
C LEU A 285 21.11 27.45 -5.96
N ASP A 286 20.25 28.42 -6.29
CA ASP A 286 20.49 29.39 -7.37
C ASP A 286 21.77 30.19 -7.14
N LYS A 287 21.97 30.70 -5.92
CA LYS A 287 23.18 31.43 -5.52
C LYS A 287 24.40 30.52 -5.49
N HIS A 288 24.26 29.32 -4.93
CA HIS A 288 25.37 28.36 -4.83
C HIS A 288 25.85 27.90 -6.21
N LEU A 289 24.93 27.70 -7.16
CA LEU A 289 25.27 27.38 -8.54
C LEU A 289 25.87 28.58 -9.29
N ALA A 290 25.36 29.80 -9.04
CA ALA A 290 25.85 31.02 -9.67
C ALA A 290 27.33 31.31 -9.32
N HIS A 291 27.79 30.94 -8.12
CA HIS A 291 29.21 31.04 -7.70
C HIS A 291 30.15 30.33 -8.67
N PHE A 292 29.73 29.17 -9.19
CA PHE A 292 30.49 28.38 -10.17
C PHE A 292 30.19 28.75 -11.62
N GLY A 293 29.41 29.80 -11.87
CA GLY A 293 29.04 30.25 -13.21
C GLY A 293 27.88 29.48 -13.85
N ILE A 294 27.09 28.73 -13.07
CA ILE A 294 25.93 27.98 -13.57
C ILE A 294 24.67 28.83 -13.38
N ASN A 295 24.05 29.26 -14.48
CA ASN A 295 22.73 29.90 -14.44
C ASN A 295 21.63 28.84 -14.54
N ILE A 296 20.84 28.70 -13.47
CA ILE A 296 19.79 27.69 -13.37
C ILE A 296 18.68 27.87 -14.43
N SER A 297 18.46 29.10 -14.90
CA SER A 297 17.44 29.42 -15.91
C SER A 297 17.74 28.84 -17.29
N ASP A 298 19.03 28.62 -17.59
CA ASP A 298 19.50 28.12 -18.88
C ASP A 298 19.67 26.59 -18.89
N CYS A 299 19.52 25.96 -17.73
CA CYS A 299 19.72 24.52 -17.55
C CYS A 299 18.46 23.73 -17.92
N ARG A 300 18.64 22.56 -18.54
CA ARG A 300 17.58 21.60 -18.83
C ARG A 300 18.01 20.24 -18.31
N LYS A 301 17.05 19.44 -17.83
CA LYS A 301 17.32 18.09 -17.35
C LYS A 301 17.89 17.22 -18.47
N THR A 302 19.11 16.71 -18.30
CA THR A 302 19.80 15.82 -19.25
C THR A 302 20.05 14.42 -18.68
N GLU A 303 19.93 14.23 -17.37
CA GLU A 303 20.06 12.95 -16.67
C GLU A 303 18.81 12.62 -15.84
N LYS A 304 18.60 11.32 -15.57
CA LYS A 304 17.51 10.86 -14.71
C LYS A 304 17.75 11.27 -13.26
N SER A 305 16.70 11.72 -12.58
CA SER A 305 16.75 11.94 -11.13
C SER A 305 16.93 10.61 -10.39
N MET A 306 17.37 10.66 -9.14
CA MET A 306 17.52 9.44 -8.32
C MET A 306 16.20 8.66 -8.21
N LEU A 307 15.07 9.37 -8.02
CA LEU A 307 13.72 8.79 -8.02
C LEU A 307 13.35 8.13 -9.35
N GLU A 308 13.69 8.73 -10.48
CA GLU A 308 13.45 8.12 -11.80
C GLU A 308 14.29 6.85 -12.00
N MET A 309 15.49 6.82 -11.44
CA MET A 309 16.36 5.65 -11.49
C MET A 309 15.84 4.51 -10.60
N GLU A 310 15.30 4.81 -9.42
CA GLU A 310 14.58 3.85 -8.57
C GLU A 310 13.31 3.33 -9.23
N ILE A 311 12.57 4.19 -9.95
CA ILE A 311 11.41 3.78 -10.75
C ILE A 311 11.83 2.84 -11.86
N ASP A 312 12.93 3.12 -12.56
CA ASP A 312 13.43 2.24 -13.61
C ASP A 312 14.01 0.91 -13.05
N LEU A 313 14.56 0.91 -11.85
CA LEU A 313 14.96 -0.29 -11.12
C LEU A 313 13.76 -1.15 -10.70
N ASN A 314 12.63 -0.51 -10.39
CA ASN A 314 11.34 -1.18 -10.12
C ASN A 314 10.61 -1.59 -11.41
N LYS A 315 10.86 -0.93 -12.54
CA LYS A 315 10.44 -1.35 -13.88
C LYS A 315 11.32 -2.47 -14.45
N ARG A 316 11.89 -3.35 -13.61
CA ARG A 316 12.40 -4.64 -14.11
C ARG A 316 11.19 -5.45 -14.60
N PHE A 317 10.89 -5.25 -15.88
CA PHE A 317 9.71 -5.72 -16.60
C PHE A 317 9.50 -7.24 -16.48
N ASP A 318 10.56 -8.03 -16.28
CA ASP A 318 10.42 -9.49 -16.35
C ASP A 318 9.90 -10.16 -15.08
N GLU A 319 10.29 -9.70 -13.88
CA GLU A 319 9.85 -10.38 -12.63
C GLU A 319 8.36 -10.17 -12.37
N TRP A 320 7.84 -8.97 -12.63
CA TRP A 320 6.41 -8.68 -12.55
C TRP A 320 5.63 -9.36 -13.65
N SER A 321 6.14 -9.37 -14.90
CA SER A 321 5.48 -10.08 -16.01
C SER A 321 5.36 -11.57 -15.73
N ILE A 322 6.38 -12.20 -15.14
CA ILE A 322 6.33 -13.62 -14.77
C ILE A 322 5.32 -13.86 -13.64
N ILE A 323 5.28 -13.01 -12.62
CA ILE A 323 4.34 -13.14 -11.49
C ILE A 323 2.89 -12.88 -11.90
N GLN A 324 2.67 -11.91 -12.80
CA GLN A 324 1.36 -11.57 -13.33
C GLN A 324 0.93 -12.47 -14.48
N GLU A 325 1.80 -13.39 -14.91
CA GLU A 325 1.58 -14.23 -16.07
C GLU A 325 1.28 -13.37 -17.32
N ASP A 326 1.93 -12.20 -17.42
CA ASP A 326 1.72 -11.22 -18.48
C ASP A 326 1.98 -11.86 -19.86
N GLY A 327 0.99 -11.72 -20.75
CA GLY A 327 1.00 -12.34 -22.07
C GLY A 327 0.36 -13.74 -22.12
N LEU A 328 -0.05 -14.32 -20.98
CA LEU A 328 -0.93 -15.48 -20.95
C LEU A 328 -2.39 -15.04 -20.97
N GLU A 329 -3.19 -15.60 -21.88
CA GLU A 329 -4.64 -15.40 -21.89
C GLU A 329 -5.27 -16.19 -20.73
N LEU A 330 -5.38 -15.55 -19.57
CA LEU A 330 -6.07 -16.12 -18.41
C LEU A 330 -7.57 -15.92 -18.52
N LYS A 331 -8.33 -16.91 -18.04
CA LYS A 331 -9.79 -16.82 -17.97
C LYS A 331 -10.20 -15.94 -16.78
N PRO A 332 -10.89 -14.81 -16.99
CA PRO A 332 -11.40 -14.00 -15.88
C PRO A 332 -12.41 -14.79 -15.04
N LEU A 333 -12.26 -14.73 -13.72
CA LEU A 333 -13.16 -15.36 -12.75
C LEU A 333 -13.97 -14.29 -12.00
N PHE A 334 -15.24 -14.59 -11.76
CA PHE A 334 -16.18 -13.71 -11.06
C PHE A 334 -17.02 -14.50 -10.06
N GLY A 335 -17.56 -13.79 -9.08
CA GLY A 335 -18.51 -14.32 -8.09
C GLY A 335 -17.93 -14.48 -6.68
N PRO A 336 -18.65 -15.19 -5.79
CA PRO A 336 -18.27 -15.38 -4.40
C PRO A 336 -16.84 -15.95 -4.25
N GLY A 337 -15.99 -15.26 -3.50
CA GLY A 337 -14.59 -15.67 -3.27
C GLY A 337 -13.61 -15.32 -4.38
N PHE A 338 -14.06 -14.64 -5.44
CA PHE A 338 -13.23 -14.23 -6.59
C PHE A 338 -13.13 -12.70 -6.75
N THR A 339 -13.33 -11.96 -5.66
CA THR A 339 -13.20 -10.49 -5.66
C THR A 339 -11.74 -10.07 -5.53
N GLY A 340 -11.26 -9.25 -6.47
CA GLY A 340 -9.94 -8.62 -6.45
C GLY A 340 -9.87 -7.45 -5.48
N MET A 341 -8.65 -7.13 -5.01
CA MET A 341 -8.38 -5.96 -4.19
C MET A 341 -7.51 -4.97 -4.96
N ALA A 342 -7.96 -3.72 -5.02
CA ALA A 342 -7.20 -2.63 -5.63
C ALA A 342 -5.88 -2.40 -4.88
N ASN A 343 -4.82 -2.08 -5.61
CA ASN A 343 -3.53 -1.70 -5.03
C ASN A 343 -3.57 -0.23 -4.60
N LEU A 344 -3.30 0.04 -3.31
CA LEU A 344 -3.38 1.35 -2.69
C LEU A 344 -2.00 2.05 -2.60
N GLY A 345 -1.10 1.70 -3.53
CA GLY A 345 0.32 2.03 -3.49
C GLY A 345 1.09 1.06 -2.60
N ASN A 346 1.88 0.18 -3.22
CA ASN A 346 2.69 -0.87 -2.58
C ASN A 346 1.92 -1.78 -1.61
N SER A 347 0.61 -1.98 -1.77
CA SER A 347 -0.21 -2.77 -0.84
C SER A 347 -0.39 -4.24 -1.28
N CYS A 348 0.44 -4.75 -2.20
CA CYS A 348 0.33 -6.13 -2.68
C CYS A 348 0.57 -7.17 -1.57
N TYR A 349 1.48 -6.90 -0.62
CA TYR A 349 1.70 -7.77 0.55
C TYR A 349 0.42 -7.95 1.37
N LEU A 350 -0.33 -6.86 1.59
CA LEU A 350 -1.59 -6.86 2.32
C LEU A 350 -2.64 -7.64 1.53
N ASN A 351 -2.79 -7.33 0.24
CA ASN A 351 -3.79 -7.98 -0.60
C ASN A 351 -3.56 -9.50 -0.65
N SER A 352 -2.32 -9.95 -0.86
CA SER A 352 -1.97 -11.38 -0.90
C SER A 352 -2.26 -12.10 0.42
N VAL A 353 -1.86 -11.50 1.55
CA VAL A 353 -2.11 -12.06 2.89
C VAL A 353 -3.60 -12.17 3.17
N MET A 354 -4.37 -11.11 2.90
CA MET A 354 -5.81 -11.11 3.22
C MET A 354 -6.61 -12.04 2.31
N GLN A 355 -6.25 -12.19 1.01
CA GLN A 355 -6.86 -13.22 0.15
C GLN A 355 -6.64 -14.62 0.71
N MET A 356 -5.41 -14.93 1.16
CA MET A 356 -5.07 -16.22 1.74
C MET A 356 -5.85 -16.48 3.03
N LEU A 357 -5.86 -15.52 3.96
CA LEU A 357 -6.56 -15.67 5.23
C LEU A 357 -8.07 -15.91 5.02
N PHE A 358 -8.72 -15.16 4.13
CA PHE A 358 -10.14 -15.35 3.83
C PHE A 358 -10.47 -16.51 2.91
N SER A 359 -9.46 -17.31 2.52
CA SER A 359 -9.67 -18.62 1.91
C SER A 359 -9.70 -19.75 2.95
N ILE A 360 -9.36 -19.45 4.22
CA ILE A 360 -9.30 -20.43 5.31
C ILE A 360 -10.63 -20.45 6.08
N PRO A 361 -11.26 -21.63 6.27
CA PRO A 361 -12.55 -21.77 6.92
C PRO A 361 -12.65 -21.11 8.30
N ASP A 362 -11.59 -21.14 9.10
CA ASP A 362 -11.54 -20.57 10.45
C ASP A 362 -11.76 -19.05 10.45
N PHE A 363 -11.10 -18.34 9.54
CA PHE A 363 -11.27 -16.90 9.36
C PHE A 363 -12.64 -16.56 8.75
N ILE A 364 -13.11 -17.37 7.78
CA ILE A 364 -14.45 -17.22 7.19
C ILE A 364 -15.52 -17.38 8.27
N ARG A 365 -15.44 -18.43 9.09
CA ARG A 365 -16.38 -18.69 10.20
C ARG A 365 -16.35 -17.60 11.26
N GLU A 366 -15.22 -16.96 11.51
CA GLU A 366 -15.16 -15.87 12.48
C GLU A 366 -15.77 -14.57 11.92
N TYR A 367 -15.43 -14.18 10.68
CA TYR A 367 -15.68 -12.83 10.18
C TYR A 367 -16.77 -12.69 9.12
N TYR A 368 -17.13 -13.76 8.40
CA TYR A 368 -18.12 -13.70 7.33
C TYR A 368 -19.47 -14.25 7.78
N ARG A 369 -20.54 -13.50 7.51
CA ARG A 369 -21.93 -13.95 7.64
C ARG A 369 -22.65 -13.55 6.36
N ALA A 370 -23.39 -14.49 5.76
CA ALA A 370 -24.20 -14.19 4.59
C ALA A 370 -25.30 -13.17 4.90
N ASP A 371 -25.89 -13.25 6.10
CA ASP A 371 -26.82 -12.24 6.60
C ASP A 371 -26.06 -11.05 7.21
N LYS A 372 -26.03 -9.94 6.47
CA LYS A 372 -25.37 -8.69 6.87
C LYS A 372 -26.08 -7.98 8.02
N ALA A 373 -27.39 -8.15 8.19
CA ALA A 373 -28.12 -7.57 9.31
C ALA A 373 -27.65 -8.22 10.61
N ILE A 374 -27.52 -9.55 10.62
CA ILE A 374 -26.96 -10.33 11.73
C ILE A 374 -25.46 -10.03 11.94
N GLN A 375 -24.71 -9.84 10.84
CA GLN A 375 -23.27 -9.60 10.86
C GLN A 375 -22.90 -8.45 11.81
N TYR A 376 -23.64 -7.34 11.76
CA TYR A 376 -23.36 -6.16 12.59
C TYR A 376 -24.34 -5.95 13.74
N GLN A 377 -25.40 -6.76 13.87
CA GLN A 377 -26.42 -6.60 14.93
C GLN A 377 -25.86 -6.66 16.36
N LYS A 378 -24.75 -7.40 16.55
CA LYS A 378 -24.04 -7.51 17.83
C LYS A 378 -22.89 -6.49 17.98
N SER A 379 -22.60 -5.72 16.93
CA SER A 379 -21.65 -4.63 16.98
C SER A 379 -22.27 -3.50 17.80
N ASN A 380 -21.96 -3.45 19.09
CA ASN A 380 -22.37 -2.38 19.98
C ASN A 380 -21.36 -1.22 19.98
N ARG A 381 -20.66 -1.02 18.85
CA ARG A 381 -19.54 -0.09 18.71
C ARG A 381 -20.02 1.18 18.03
N ILE A 382 -19.81 2.31 18.72
CA ILE A 382 -20.20 3.66 18.27
C ILE A 382 -19.35 4.14 17.07
N ASP A 383 -18.16 3.55 16.86
CA ASP A 383 -17.25 3.86 15.76
C ASP A 383 -16.86 2.61 14.95
N PRO A 384 -17.59 2.30 13.86
CA PRO A 384 -17.32 1.16 12.97
C PRO A 384 -16.02 1.28 12.18
N ALA A 385 -15.59 2.51 11.88
CA ALA A 385 -14.39 2.79 11.11
C ALA A 385 -13.11 2.63 11.94
N GLY A 386 -13.21 2.84 13.27
CA GLY A 386 -12.15 2.58 14.24
C GLY A 386 -12.12 1.16 14.82
N ASP A 387 -13.06 0.29 14.47
CA ASP A 387 -13.17 -1.08 15.01
C ASP A 387 -12.61 -2.12 14.04
N LEU A 388 -11.45 -2.71 14.39
CA LEU A 388 -10.72 -3.63 13.51
C LEU A 388 -11.53 -4.91 13.22
N ARG A 389 -12.33 -5.39 14.19
CA ARG A 389 -13.23 -6.53 13.97
C ARG A 389 -14.26 -6.20 12.89
N THR A 390 -14.90 -5.04 12.98
CA THR A 390 -15.86 -4.57 11.97
C THR A 390 -15.20 -4.43 10.60
N GLN A 391 -13.98 -3.89 10.51
CA GLN A 391 -13.27 -3.79 9.23
C GLN A 391 -12.83 -5.16 8.67
N LEU A 392 -12.48 -6.14 9.52
CA LEU A 392 -12.24 -7.52 9.09
C LEU A 392 -13.51 -8.19 8.55
N MET A 393 -14.66 -7.98 9.21
CA MET A 393 -15.95 -8.50 8.77
C MET A 393 -16.40 -7.87 7.44
N ARG A 394 -16.17 -6.56 7.32
CA ARG A 394 -16.39 -5.80 6.09
C ARG A 394 -15.53 -6.34 4.95
N LEU A 395 -14.23 -6.53 5.18
CA LEU A 395 -13.30 -7.09 4.20
C LEU A 395 -13.71 -8.53 3.80
N ALA A 396 -14.04 -9.38 4.76
CA ALA A 396 -14.55 -10.73 4.52
C ALA A 396 -15.81 -10.70 3.64
N SER A 397 -16.78 -9.81 3.95
CA SER A 397 -17.97 -9.66 3.11
C SER A 397 -17.64 -9.14 1.72
N GLY A 398 -16.68 -8.22 1.58
CA GLY A 398 -16.24 -7.71 0.29
C GLY A 398 -15.68 -8.81 -0.60
N LEU A 399 -14.84 -9.68 -0.02
CA LEU A 399 -14.15 -10.76 -0.73
C LEU A 399 -15.06 -11.95 -1.05
N LEU A 400 -15.94 -12.33 -0.12
CA LEU A 400 -16.63 -13.62 -0.16
C LEU A 400 -18.06 -13.53 -0.68
N SER A 401 -18.69 -12.35 -0.69
CA SER A 401 -20.10 -12.23 -1.11
C SER A 401 -20.32 -12.30 -2.62
N GLY A 402 -19.31 -11.94 -3.42
CA GLY A 402 -19.44 -11.77 -4.87
C GLY A 402 -20.07 -10.46 -5.32
N GLU A 403 -20.56 -9.60 -4.39
CA GLU A 403 -21.21 -8.32 -4.73
C GLU A 403 -20.29 -7.34 -5.45
N TYR A 404 -18.99 -7.44 -5.22
CA TYR A 404 -17.96 -6.57 -5.82
C TYR A 404 -17.10 -7.32 -6.85
N SER A 405 -17.45 -8.55 -7.18
CA SER A 405 -16.81 -9.36 -8.24
C SER A 405 -17.66 -9.27 -9.52
N LEU A 406 -17.88 -8.04 -10.00
CA LEU A 406 -18.68 -7.75 -11.18
C LEU A 406 -17.77 -7.38 -12.35
N PHE A 407 -18.10 -7.87 -13.54
CA PHE A 407 -17.44 -7.49 -14.78
C PHE A 407 -17.77 -6.03 -15.12
N SER A 408 -16.73 -5.23 -15.35
CA SER A 408 -16.87 -3.89 -15.90
C SER A 408 -16.60 -3.92 -17.40
N GLU A 409 -17.65 -3.71 -18.21
CA GLU A 409 -17.51 -3.62 -19.68
C GLU A 409 -16.52 -2.51 -20.10
N ASN A 410 -16.38 -1.46 -19.28
CA ASN A 410 -15.50 -0.33 -19.57
C ASN A 410 -14.02 -0.63 -19.29
N LEU A 411 -13.73 -1.47 -18.28
CA LEU A 411 -12.36 -1.79 -17.86
C LEU A 411 -11.90 -3.16 -18.37
N ASN A 412 -12.80 -3.94 -18.96
CA ASN A 412 -12.60 -5.35 -19.33
C ASN A 412 -12.04 -6.23 -18.19
N GLU A 413 -12.26 -5.79 -16.94
CA GLU A 413 -11.75 -6.37 -15.71
C GLU A 413 -12.80 -6.25 -14.60
N GLN A 414 -12.53 -6.84 -13.43
CA GLN A 414 -13.33 -6.59 -12.23
C GLN A 414 -12.92 -5.28 -11.55
N ILE A 415 -13.89 -4.52 -11.04
CA ILE A 415 -13.62 -3.31 -10.24
C ILE A 415 -12.96 -3.68 -8.89
N GLY A 416 -13.41 -4.79 -8.28
CA GLY A 416 -12.92 -5.26 -7.00
C GLY A 416 -13.28 -4.33 -5.83
N ILE A 417 -12.49 -4.39 -4.76
CA ILE A 417 -12.65 -3.56 -3.55
C ILE A 417 -11.37 -2.80 -3.23
N GLY A 418 -11.49 -1.59 -2.66
CA GLY A 418 -10.36 -0.82 -2.13
C GLY A 418 -10.29 -0.92 -0.60
N PRO A 419 -9.37 -1.71 0.00
CA PRO A 419 -9.34 -1.92 1.46
C PRO A 419 -8.73 -0.73 2.24
N GLN A 420 -9.01 0.52 1.88
CA GLN A 420 -8.33 1.71 2.43
C GLN A 420 -8.60 1.91 3.92
N LEU A 421 -9.86 1.81 4.36
CA LEU A 421 -10.19 1.91 5.79
C LEU A 421 -9.52 0.80 6.61
N PHE A 422 -9.45 -0.42 6.07
CA PHE A 422 -8.76 -1.53 6.71
C PHE A 422 -7.26 -1.26 6.80
N LYS A 423 -6.59 -0.88 5.70
CA LYS A 423 -5.15 -0.54 5.64
C LYS A 423 -4.80 0.53 6.69
N ASN A 424 -5.57 1.62 6.71
CA ASN A 424 -5.33 2.72 7.65
C ASN A 424 -5.48 2.27 9.11
N LEU A 425 -6.46 1.41 9.38
CA LEU A 425 -6.73 0.96 10.73
C LEU A 425 -5.71 -0.08 11.23
N ILE A 426 -5.41 -1.10 10.43
CA ILE A 426 -4.45 -2.14 10.78
C ILE A 426 -3.04 -1.54 10.94
N GLY A 427 -2.67 -0.53 10.14
CA GLY A 427 -1.37 0.12 10.21
C GLY A 427 -1.22 1.22 11.27
N ARG A 428 -2.30 1.73 11.87
CA ARG A 428 -2.33 3.00 12.65
C ARG A 428 -1.28 3.16 13.74
N ASN A 429 -0.78 2.06 14.31
CA ASN A 429 0.23 2.07 15.38
C ASN A 429 1.48 1.25 15.02
N HIS A 430 1.76 1.05 13.74
CA HIS A 430 2.91 0.31 13.26
C HIS A 430 3.69 1.15 12.25
N GLN A 431 4.97 1.40 12.55
CA GLN A 431 5.81 2.30 11.74
C GLN A 431 5.87 1.84 10.27
N GLU A 432 6.09 0.55 10.03
CA GLU A 432 6.15 0.00 8.67
C GLU A 432 4.79 -0.04 7.96
N PHE A 433 3.74 -0.59 8.58
CA PHE A 433 2.43 -0.78 7.94
C PHE A 433 1.56 0.49 7.86
N MET A 434 1.90 1.54 8.61
CA MET A 434 1.34 2.88 8.39
C MET A 434 1.88 3.52 7.11
N SER A 435 3.09 3.13 6.69
CA SER A 435 3.77 3.66 5.52
C SER A 435 3.11 3.19 4.20
N LYS A 436 3.41 3.88 3.11
CA LYS A 436 3.12 3.43 1.73
C LYS A 436 4.30 2.71 1.07
N ARG A 437 5.29 2.24 1.84
CA ARG A 437 6.44 1.50 1.30
C ARG A 437 6.05 0.05 0.98
N GLN A 438 6.89 -0.61 0.20
CA GLN A 438 6.80 -2.07 0.05
C GLN A 438 7.19 -2.72 1.38
N GLN A 439 6.52 -3.81 1.74
CA GLN A 439 6.71 -4.51 3.01
C GLN A 439 6.73 -6.02 2.79
N ASP A 440 7.32 -6.74 3.74
CA ASP A 440 7.38 -8.19 3.72
C ASP A 440 6.03 -8.84 4.07
N ALA A 441 5.64 -9.85 3.28
CA ALA A 441 4.35 -10.52 3.45
C ALA A 441 4.30 -11.44 4.67
N GLN A 442 5.44 -12.04 5.07
CA GLN A 442 5.51 -12.88 6.26
C GLN A 442 5.40 -12.03 7.53
N GLU A 443 6.06 -10.87 7.56
CA GLU A 443 5.97 -9.93 8.66
C GLU A 443 4.54 -9.41 8.83
N PHE A 444 3.89 -8.99 7.73
CA PHE A 444 2.49 -8.55 7.76
C PHE A 444 1.53 -9.66 8.19
N LEU A 445 1.74 -10.90 7.71
CA LEU A 445 0.91 -12.05 8.11
C LEU A 445 0.97 -12.29 9.62
N LEU A 446 2.18 -12.34 10.20
CA LEU A 446 2.35 -12.52 11.64
C LEU A 446 1.72 -11.37 12.42
N TYR A 447 1.90 -10.14 11.95
CA TYR A 447 1.31 -8.95 12.57
C TYR A 447 -0.23 -9.02 12.58
N VAL A 448 -0.85 -9.34 11.45
CA VAL A 448 -2.32 -9.46 11.36
C VAL A 448 -2.85 -10.56 12.27
N ILE A 449 -2.19 -11.73 12.32
CA ILE A 449 -2.56 -12.81 13.24
C ILE A 449 -2.49 -12.33 14.69
N GLU A 450 -1.42 -11.64 15.08
CA GLU A 450 -1.26 -11.09 16.43
C GLU A 450 -2.39 -10.10 16.79
N GLN A 451 -2.77 -9.21 15.86
CA GLN A 451 -3.88 -8.27 16.08
C GLN A 451 -5.23 -9.00 16.23
N ILE A 452 -5.44 -10.06 15.44
CA ILE A 452 -6.64 -10.91 15.53
C ILE A 452 -6.72 -11.63 16.89
N GLU A 453 -5.60 -12.18 17.36
CA GLU A 453 -5.52 -12.82 18.68
C GLU A 453 -5.80 -11.81 19.82
N LYS A 454 -5.22 -10.60 19.74
CA LYS A 454 -5.49 -9.52 20.71
C LYS A 454 -6.97 -9.16 20.78
N ILE A 455 -7.63 -9.01 19.63
CA ILE A 455 -9.08 -8.75 19.57
C ILE A 455 -9.83 -9.91 20.21
N HIS A 456 -9.51 -11.15 19.82
CA HIS A 456 -10.18 -12.34 20.31
C HIS A 456 -10.10 -12.42 21.84
N HIS A 457 -8.92 -12.33 22.45
CA HIS A 457 -8.77 -12.37 23.91
C HIS A 457 -9.51 -11.23 24.62
N SER A 458 -9.53 -10.03 24.02
CA SER A 458 -10.25 -8.88 24.59
C SER A 458 -11.77 -9.08 24.62
N GLU A 459 -12.34 -9.74 23.62
CA GLU A 459 -13.78 -10.02 23.51
C GLU A 459 -14.18 -11.26 24.31
N GLN A 460 -13.31 -12.27 24.40
CA GLN A 460 -13.48 -13.42 25.28
C GLN A 460 -13.57 -12.99 26.74
N SER A 461 -12.68 -12.08 27.18
CA SER A 461 -12.71 -11.49 28.52
C SER A 461 -14.00 -10.71 28.82
N ARG A 462 -14.71 -10.26 27.77
CA ARG A 462 -16.01 -9.55 27.86
C ARG A 462 -17.22 -10.47 27.69
N GLY A 463 -17.01 -11.78 27.51
CA GLY A 463 -18.08 -12.76 27.27
C GLY A 463 -18.80 -12.59 25.92
N ARG A 464 -18.14 -12.00 24.91
CA ARG A 464 -18.74 -11.63 23.62
C ARG A 464 -18.36 -12.55 22.45
N ASN A 465 -17.36 -13.41 22.62
CA ASN A 465 -16.96 -14.35 21.57
C ASN A 465 -17.86 -15.58 21.51
N LEU A 466 -18.08 -16.06 20.29
CA LEU A 466 -18.81 -17.28 19.99
C LEU A 466 -17.86 -18.49 19.90
N SER A 467 -16.60 -18.31 19.48
CA SER A 467 -15.58 -19.36 19.47
C SER A 467 -14.75 -19.36 20.76
N THR A 468 -14.32 -20.54 21.16
CA THR A 468 -13.40 -20.74 22.30
C THR A 468 -11.95 -20.41 21.95
N GLU A 469 -11.60 -20.51 20.67
CA GLU A 469 -10.24 -20.38 20.13
C GLU A 469 -10.19 -19.29 19.04
N PRO A 470 -9.11 -18.51 18.95
CA PRO A 470 -8.89 -17.57 17.86
C PRO A 470 -8.63 -18.30 16.54
N PRO A 471 -9.03 -17.74 15.39
CA PRO A 471 -8.89 -18.41 14.10
C PRO A 471 -7.42 -18.65 13.69
N GLY A 472 -6.45 -17.92 14.27
CA GLY A 472 -5.02 -18.14 14.04
C GLY A 472 -4.47 -19.43 14.64
N ASP A 473 -5.23 -20.11 15.54
CA ASP A 473 -4.80 -21.37 16.15
C ASP A 473 -4.67 -22.50 15.12
N CYS A 474 -5.36 -22.42 13.98
CA CYS A 474 -5.25 -23.39 12.89
C CYS A 474 -3.83 -23.48 12.29
N PHE A 475 -2.97 -22.49 12.56
CA PHE A 475 -1.56 -22.47 12.15
C PHE A 475 -0.60 -22.97 13.23
N LYS A 476 -1.05 -23.14 14.48
CA LYS A 476 -0.16 -23.41 15.62
C LYS A 476 0.25 -24.88 15.65
N PHE A 477 1.53 -25.12 15.86
CA PHE A 477 2.09 -26.45 16.06
C PHE A 477 3.27 -26.41 17.02
N GLU A 478 3.73 -27.57 17.46
CA GLU A 478 4.89 -27.70 18.33
C GLU A 478 6.06 -28.36 17.60
N ILE A 479 7.25 -27.76 17.75
CA ILE A 479 8.52 -28.39 17.39
C ILE A 479 9.17 -28.93 18.65
N GLU A 480 9.54 -30.20 18.62
CA GLU A 480 10.39 -30.84 19.61
C GLU A 480 11.85 -30.75 19.16
N GLN A 481 12.68 -30.21 20.04
CA GLN A 481 14.13 -30.16 19.89
C GLN A 481 14.77 -31.17 20.84
N ARG A 482 15.57 -32.07 20.28
CA ARG A 482 16.35 -33.06 21.03
C ARG A 482 17.82 -32.66 20.99
N VAL A 483 18.40 -32.42 22.16
CA VAL A 483 19.84 -32.17 22.35
C VAL A 483 20.47 -33.40 23.00
N GLU A 484 21.52 -33.95 22.40
CA GLU A 484 22.26 -35.10 22.89
C GLU A 484 23.73 -34.71 23.13
N CYS A 485 24.21 -34.92 24.36
CA CYS A 485 25.60 -34.68 24.73
C CYS A 485 26.52 -35.70 24.05
N GLY A 486 27.55 -35.22 23.35
CA GLY A 486 28.47 -36.06 22.58
C GLY A 486 29.34 -37.01 23.40
N GLU A 487 29.65 -36.65 24.66
CA GLU A 487 30.45 -37.50 25.55
C GLU A 487 29.63 -38.49 26.37
N SER A 488 28.48 -38.05 26.90
CA SER A 488 27.70 -38.87 27.84
C SER A 488 26.54 -39.63 27.19
N GLY A 489 26.15 -39.27 25.97
CA GLY A 489 24.94 -39.80 25.30
C GLY A 489 23.63 -39.40 25.98
N LYS A 490 23.66 -38.61 27.08
CA LYS A 490 22.44 -38.14 27.73
C LYS A 490 21.73 -37.09 26.87
N VAL A 491 20.41 -37.09 26.96
CA VAL A 491 19.52 -36.30 26.11
C VAL A 491 18.68 -35.32 26.91
N LYS A 492 18.30 -34.21 26.29
CA LYS A 492 17.27 -33.29 26.76
C LYS A 492 16.33 -32.98 25.61
N TYR A 493 15.03 -33.00 25.89
CA TYR A 493 13.98 -32.60 24.97
C TYR A 493 13.39 -31.27 25.43
N THR A 494 13.17 -30.36 24.48
CA THR A 494 12.52 -29.07 24.71
C THR A 494 11.53 -28.82 23.60
N ASN A 495 10.34 -28.34 23.96
CA ASN A 495 9.29 -28.07 23.00
C ASN A 495 9.10 -26.56 22.85
N ARG A 496 8.85 -26.12 21.63
CA ARG A 496 8.50 -24.73 21.32
C ARG A 496 7.27 -24.71 20.43
N GLN A 497 6.37 -23.76 20.70
CA GLN A 497 5.23 -23.50 19.83
C GLN A 497 5.68 -22.60 18.67
N GLU A 498 5.19 -22.89 17.47
CA GLU A 498 5.45 -22.16 16.24
C GLU A 498 4.13 -21.96 15.47
N SER A 499 4.07 -20.93 14.64
CA SER A 499 2.93 -20.66 13.74
C SER A 499 3.28 -20.82 12.26
N HIS A 500 4.56 -20.94 11.94
CA HIS A 500 5.05 -21.14 10.58
C HIS A 500 6.40 -21.86 10.62
N LEU A 501 6.68 -22.65 9.57
CA LEU A 501 7.95 -23.33 9.38
C LEU A 501 8.85 -22.48 8.50
N SER A 502 9.90 -21.92 9.09
CA SER A 502 10.94 -21.22 8.32
C SER A 502 12.02 -22.20 7.84
N LEU A 503 12.13 -22.38 6.52
CA LEU A 503 13.10 -23.27 5.88
C LEU A 503 14.22 -22.47 5.20
N PRO A 504 15.49 -22.65 5.61
CA PRO A 504 16.64 -22.17 4.84
C PRO A 504 16.66 -22.79 3.45
N VAL A 505 16.94 -21.96 2.43
CA VAL A 505 17.24 -22.44 1.08
C VAL A 505 18.75 -22.41 0.77
N THR A 506 19.57 -22.15 1.78
CA THR A 506 21.02 -22.28 1.74
C THR A 506 21.44 -23.70 2.16
N ASP A 507 22.66 -24.08 1.81
CA ASP A 507 23.26 -25.38 2.18
C ASP A 507 22.45 -26.60 1.70
N VAL A 508 21.67 -26.42 0.63
CA VAL A 508 20.88 -27.47 -0.02
C VAL A 508 21.34 -27.68 -1.47
N PRO A 509 21.19 -28.89 -2.04
CA PRO A 509 21.62 -29.18 -3.40
C PRO A 509 20.85 -28.37 -4.47
N ILE A 510 21.59 -27.65 -5.32
CA ILE A 510 21.05 -27.02 -6.53
C ILE A 510 21.00 -28.07 -7.64
N GLN A 511 19.80 -28.36 -8.15
CA GLN A 511 19.58 -29.44 -9.12
C GLN A 511 20.19 -29.12 -10.50
N ASN A 512 20.13 -27.85 -10.92
CA ASN A 512 20.70 -27.34 -12.18
C ASN A 512 22.03 -26.60 -11.96
N LYS A 513 22.87 -27.08 -11.04
CA LYS A 513 24.09 -26.39 -10.62
C LYS A 513 25.00 -25.99 -11.79
N ALA A 514 25.25 -26.90 -12.73
CA ALA A 514 26.12 -26.62 -13.87
C ALA A 514 25.60 -25.49 -14.77
N GLU A 515 24.29 -25.44 -15.02
CA GLU A 515 23.64 -24.40 -15.82
C GLU A 515 23.64 -23.05 -15.09
N TYR A 516 23.36 -23.08 -13.79
CA TYR A 516 23.35 -21.89 -12.95
C TYR A 516 24.75 -21.30 -12.78
N ASP A 517 25.76 -22.13 -12.54
CA ASP A 517 27.17 -21.71 -12.45
C ASP A 517 27.64 -21.09 -13.79
N ALA A 518 27.22 -21.65 -14.93
CA ALA A 518 27.51 -21.09 -16.25
C ALA A 518 26.83 -19.72 -16.47
N TYR A 519 25.59 -19.55 -16.03
CA TYR A 519 24.90 -18.27 -16.05
C TYR A 519 25.59 -17.22 -15.17
N LEU A 520 26.01 -17.58 -13.95
CA LEU A 520 26.74 -16.67 -13.07
C LEU A 520 28.07 -16.22 -13.68
N ALA A 521 28.80 -17.12 -14.34
CA ALA A 521 30.04 -16.78 -15.03
C ALA A 521 29.79 -15.81 -16.19
N LEU A 522 28.75 -16.03 -17.00
CA LEU A 522 28.34 -15.12 -18.06
C LEU A 522 27.93 -13.75 -17.50
N LYS A 523 27.17 -13.75 -16.40
CA LYS A 523 26.74 -12.53 -15.69
C LYS A 523 27.93 -11.70 -15.24
N GLN A 524 28.87 -12.33 -14.56
CA GLN A 524 30.09 -11.68 -14.10
C GLN A 524 30.92 -11.12 -15.28
N GLN A 525 31.00 -11.86 -16.40
CA GLN A 525 31.72 -11.40 -17.58
C GLN A 525 31.06 -10.16 -18.21
N ALA A 526 29.75 -10.17 -18.40
CA ALA A 526 29.00 -9.04 -18.92
C ALA A 526 29.16 -7.81 -18.02
N GLU A 527 28.99 -7.99 -16.70
CA GLU A 527 29.17 -6.91 -15.72
C GLU A 527 30.59 -6.33 -15.74
N SER A 528 31.61 -7.17 -15.88
CA SER A 528 33.01 -6.72 -16.00
C SER A 528 33.29 -5.91 -17.28
N ASN A 529 32.49 -6.14 -18.34
CA ASN A 529 32.55 -5.40 -19.58
C ASN A 529 31.64 -4.14 -19.57
N GLY A 530 30.92 -3.88 -18.48
CA GLY A 530 29.93 -2.81 -18.39
C GLY A 530 28.64 -3.08 -19.18
N GLU A 531 28.44 -4.33 -19.60
CA GLU A 531 27.26 -4.79 -20.33
C GLU A 531 26.25 -5.42 -19.36
N LYS A 532 24.97 -5.40 -19.71
CA LYS A 532 23.92 -6.10 -18.96
C LYS A 532 23.42 -7.28 -19.79
N LEU A 533 23.32 -8.44 -19.16
CA LEU A 533 22.64 -9.58 -19.79
C LEU A 533 21.16 -9.30 -19.91
N ASP A 534 20.62 -9.76 -21.03
CA ASP A 534 19.19 -9.80 -21.28
C ASP A 534 18.51 -10.67 -20.23
N SER A 535 17.49 -10.12 -19.58
CA SER A 535 16.72 -10.77 -18.52
C SER A 535 15.94 -11.99 -19.00
N SER A 536 15.68 -12.10 -20.32
CA SER A 536 15.09 -13.29 -20.94
C SER A 536 15.96 -14.54 -20.84
N HIS A 537 17.26 -14.39 -20.53
CA HIS A 537 18.23 -15.48 -20.37
C HIS A 537 18.54 -15.78 -18.89
N THR A 538 17.72 -15.28 -17.96
CA THR A 538 17.95 -15.50 -16.53
C THR A 538 17.78 -16.98 -16.17
N VAL A 539 18.81 -17.57 -15.57
CA VAL A 539 18.76 -18.93 -15.02
C VAL A 539 18.64 -18.83 -13.50
N HIS A 540 17.59 -19.44 -12.94
CA HIS A 540 17.40 -19.52 -11.49
C HIS A 540 17.89 -20.85 -10.92
N PRO A 541 18.37 -20.88 -9.66
CA PRO A 541 18.71 -22.13 -9.00
C PRO A 541 17.44 -22.93 -8.71
N ILE A 542 17.41 -24.19 -9.15
CA ILE A 542 16.33 -25.13 -8.89
C ILE A 542 16.67 -25.88 -7.60
N ILE A 543 15.87 -25.67 -6.56
CA ILE A 543 16.02 -26.28 -5.24
C ILE A 543 14.76 -27.09 -4.94
N LYS A 544 14.93 -28.32 -4.44
CA LYS A 544 13.78 -29.14 -4.03
C LYS A 544 13.34 -28.76 -2.62
N LEU A 545 12.02 -28.61 -2.43
CA LEU A 545 11.44 -28.39 -1.11
C LEU A 545 11.80 -29.52 -0.13
N THR A 546 11.90 -30.76 -0.61
CA THR A 546 12.30 -31.92 0.20
C THR A 546 13.69 -31.73 0.81
N ASP A 547 14.63 -31.18 0.05
CA ASP A 547 16.01 -30.98 0.49
C ASP A 547 16.05 -29.92 1.61
N CYS A 548 15.22 -28.87 1.52
CA CYS A 548 15.09 -27.88 2.58
C CYS A 548 14.48 -28.46 3.87
N VAL A 549 13.49 -29.35 3.74
CA VAL A 549 12.87 -30.04 4.89
C VAL A 549 13.85 -31.02 5.53
N GLU A 550 14.62 -31.76 4.73
CA GLU A 550 15.68 -32.65 5.20
C GLU A 550 16.78 -31.87 5.92
N ASN A 551 17.19 -30.72 5.37
CA ASN A 551 18.17 -29.84 6.00
C ASN A 551 17.66 -29.31 7.36
N PHE A 552 16.40 -28.88 7.45
CA PHE A 552 15.77 -28.51 8.72
C PHE A 552 15.78 -29.67 9.75
N ALA A 553 15.57 -30.89 9.28
CA ALA A 553 15.58 -32.09 10.10
C ALA A 553 16.98 -32.67 10.36
N ALA A 554 18.03 -32.11 9.76
CA ALA A 554 19.39 -32.63 9.88
C ALA A 554 19.91 -32.51 11.32
N LYS A 555 20.89 -33.36 11.65
CA LYS A 555 21.57 -33.32 12.94
C LYS A 555 22.59 -32.19 12.93
N VAL A 556 22.34 -31.13 13.69
CA VAL A 556 23.25 -29.98 13.82
C VAL A 556 24.21 -30.22 14.96
N ARG A 557 25.51 -30.01 14.74
CA ARG A 557 26.52 -30.06 15.78
C ARG A 557 26.59 -28.71 16.50
N ILE A 558 26.63 -28.74 17.83
CA ILE A 558 26.81 -27.57 18.68
C ILE A 558 28.14 -27.74 19.42
N ASP A 559 29.13 -26.94 19.06
CA ASP A 559 30.41 -26.90 19.79
C ASP A 559 30.29 -26.03 21.04
N GLU A 560 31.23 -26.17 21.97
CA GLU A 560 31.27 -25.42 23.25
C GLU A 560 30.01 -25.58 24.13
N PHE A 561 29.25 -26.67 23.96
CA PHE A 561 28.06 -27.00 24.75
C PHE A 561 28.41 -27.40 26.18
N TYR A 562 27.90 -26.67 27.17
CA TYR A 562 28.04 -27.06 28.57
C TYR A 562 27.08 -28.20 28.92
N SER A 563 27.64 -29.36 29.29
CA SER A 563 26.86 -30.53 29.67
C SER A 563 26.89 -30.74 31.18
N SER A 564 25.72 -30.68 31.81
CA SER A 564 25.56 -30.99 33.23
C SER A 564 25.87 -32.45 33.57
N ALA A 565 25.86 -33.35 32.57
CA ALA A 565 26.18 -34.76 32.75
C ALA A 565 27.69 -35.02 32.93
N VAL A 566 28.53 -34.24 32.25
CA VAL A 566 30.00 -34.33 32.36
C VAL A 566 30.61 -33.15 33.13
N ASN A 567 29.78 -32.19 33.56
CA ASN A 567 30.15 -31.01 34.33
C ASN A 567 31.26 -30.15 33.68
N ARG A 568 31.29 -30.09 32.34
CA ARG A 568 32.25 -29.32 31.55
C ARG A 568 31.67 -28.98 30.17
N LYS A 569 32.36 -28.10 29.44
CA LYS A 569 32.08 -27.86 28.02
C LYS A 569 32.53 -29.06 27.18
N THR A 570 31.72 -29.40 26.20
CA THR A 570 31.91 -30.49 25.23
C THR A 570 31.15 -30.11 23.96
N PHE A 571 30.83 -31.08 23.10
CA PHE A 571 29.92 -30.88 21.99
C PHE A 571 28.57 -31.57 22.24
N ALA A 572 27.54 -31.08 21.56
CA ALA A 572 26.23 -31.69 21.49
C ALA A 572 25.80 -31.87 20.04
N THR A 573 24.80 -32.72 19.84
CA THR A 573 24.07 -32.82 18.58
C THR A 573 22.61 -32.49 18.82
N MET A 574 22.04 -31.64 17.96
CA MET A 574 20.67 -31.17 18.03
C MET A 574 19.88 -31.64 16.81
N THR A 575 18.65 -32.07 17.01
CA THR A 575 17.70 -32.39 15.94
C THR A 575 16.34 -31.78 16.27
N SER A 576 15.67 -31.22 15.27
CA SER A 576 14.33 -30.66 15.38
C SER A 576 13.31 -31.54 14.66
N ARG A 577 12.15 -31.81 15.27
CA ARG A 577 11.06 -32.59 14.68
C ARG A 577 9.71 -31.95 15.00
N PHE A 578 8.71 -32.21 14.16
CA PHE A 578 7.32 -31.89 14.49
C PHE A 578 6.85 -32.79 15.63
N ARG A 579 6.35 -32.18 16.70
CA ARG A 579 5.66 -32.86 17.80
C ARG A 579 4.17 -32.94 17.54
N THR A 580 3.61 -31.88 16.97
CA THR A 580 2.23 -31.81 16.45
C THR A 580 2.26 -31.24 15.04
N PHE A 581 1.16 -31.42 14.29
CA PHE A 581 0.97 -30.80 12.98
C PHE A 581 -0.23 -29.84 13.03
N PRO A 582 -0.15 -28.67 12.38
CA PRO A 582 -1.27 -27.73 12.31
C PRO A 582 -2.27 -28.18 11.23
N ASP A 583 -3.48 -27.62 11.27
CA ASP A 583 -4.47 -27.82 10.19
C ASP A 583 -3.98 -27.19 8.87
N TYR A 584 -3.31 -26.04 8.98
CA TYR A 584 -2.69 -25.34 7.86
C TYR A 584 -1.22 -25.06 8.18
N LEU A 585 -0.30 -25.68 7.43
CA LEU A 585 1.14 -25.45 7.60
C LEU A 585 1.61 -24.29 6.72
N LEU A 586 1.96 -23.16 7.36
CA LEU A 586 2.62 -22.04 6.70
C LEU A 586 4.12 -22.35 6.53
N ILE A 587 4.64 -22.28 5.31
CA ILE A 587 6.06 -22.47 5.02
C ILE A 587 6.66 -21.16 4.53
N HIS A 588 7.60 -20.62 5.29
CA HIS A 588 8.40 -19.47 4.90
C HIS A 588 9.75 -19.94 4.36
N LEU A 589 10.01 -19.65 3.08
CA LEU A 589 11.30 -19.95 2.46
C LEU A 589 12.26 -18.77 2.68
N LYS A 590 13.32 -18.99 3.46
CA LYS A 590 14.34 -17.98 3.75
C LYS A 590 15.27 -17.80 2.55
N LYS A 591 14.80 -17.05 1.55
CA LYS A 591 15.52 -16.77 0.30
C LYS A 591 16.54 -15.64 0.40
N ILE A 592 16.56 -14.93 1.53
CA ILE A 592 17.47 -13.80 1.78
C ILE A 592 18.52 -14.26 2.81
N TYR A 593 19.79 -14.07 2.48
CA TYR A 593 20.93 -14.31 3.37
C TYR A 593 22.01 -13.26 3.11
N ILE A 594 22.82 -12.98 4.14
CA ILE A 594 23.98 -12.09 4.05
C ILE A 594 25.20 -13.01 3.98
N GLU A 595 26.00 -12.92 2.91
CA GLU A 595 27.28 -13.63 2.79
C GLU A 595 28.38 -13.00 3.65
#